data_AF-A0A9W8N7T9-F1
#
_entry.id   AF-A0A9W8N7T9-F1
#
_cell.length_a   1.000
_cell.length_b   1.000
_cell.length_c   1.000
_cell.angle_alpha   90.00
_cell.angle_beta   90.00
_cell.angle_gamma   90.00
#
_symmetry.space_group_name_H-M   'P 1'
#
loop_
_entity.id
_entity.type
_entity.pdbx_description
1 polymer ?
#
loop_
_entity_poly.entity_id
_entity_poly.type
_entity_poly.pdbx_seq_one_letter_code
_entity_poly.pdbx_strand_id
1 'polypeptide(L)'
;MAKGMQVMAHQMTLMREELHTLREANQALAKRRRAKRSRVQLGGALTIKESQALRDEKDKGKRLATEEGENGGPSKRKAMGDRHCRNCGKAGHNSRTCGVVIELGSELDSD
;
A
#
# COMPACT_ATOMS: atom_id res chain seq x y z
N MET A 1 -13.00 -7.86 -49.87
CA MET A 1 -11.94 -7.30 -48.99
C MET A 1 -12.39 -6.02 -48.26
N ALA A 2 -12.97 -5.01 -48.92
CA ALA A 2 -13.27 -3.71 -48.30
C ALA A 2 -14.21 -3.74 -47.07
N LYS A 3 -15.29 -4.54 -47.09
CA LYS A 3 -16.25 -4.62 -45.97
C LYS A 3 -15.63 -5.18 -44.68
N GLY A 4 -14.72 -6.15 -44.80
CA GLY A 4 -14.02 -6.70 -43.63
C GLY A 4 -13.11 -5.66 -42.96
N MET A 5 -12.42 -4.84 -43.74
CA MET A 5 -11.62 -3.72 -43.22
C MET A 5 -12.50 -2.68 -42.52
N GLN A 6 -13.69 -2.41 -43.05
CA GLN A 6 -14.64 -1.47 -42.44
C GLN A 6 -15.13 -1.96 -41.07
N VAL A 7 -15.45 -3.26 -40.94
CA VAL A 7 -15.84 -3.87 -39.66
C VAL A 7 -14.71 -3.81 -38.65
N MET A 8 -13.48 -4.15 -39.06
CA MET A 8 -12.30 -4.06 -38.18
C MET A 8 -12.03 -2.61 -37.75
N ALA A 9 -12.14 -1.64 -38.65
CA ALA A 9 -11.96 -0.23 -38.31
C ALA A 9 -12.97 0.24 -37.26
N HIS A 10 -14.24 -0.15 -37.40
CA HIS A 10 -15.27 0.16 -36.43
C HIS A 10 -15.02 -0.51 -35.06
N GLN A 11 -14.60 -1.78 -35.05
CA GLN A 11 -14.20 -2.44 -33.80
C GLN A 11 -13.00 -1.75 -33.16
N MET A 12 -11.99 -1.36 -33.94
CA MET A 12 -10.83 -0.62 -33.42
C MET A 12 -11.21 0.73 -32.81
N THR A 13 -12.21 1.44 -33.34
CA THR A 13 -12.67 2.70 -32.73
C THR A 13 -13.33 2.44 -31.38
N LEU A 14 -14.26 1.47 -31.31
CA LEU A 14 -14.92 1.10 -30.05
C LEU A 14 -13.91 0.66 -28.99
N MET A 15 -12.96 -0.20 -29.36
CA MET A 15 -11.90 -0.66 -28.47
C MET A 15 -11.02 0.49 -27.98
N ARG A 16 -10.71 1.49 -28.83
CA ARG A 16 -9.93 2.67 -28.41
C ARG A 16 -10.69 3.52 -27.40
N GLU A 17 -11.99 3.70 -27.58
CA GLU A 17 -12.84 4.44 -26.65
C GLU A 17 -12.92 3.73 -25.30
N GLU A 18 -13.13 2.41 -25.29
CA GLU A 18 -13.11 1.60 -24.07
C GLU A 18 -11.74 1.69 -23.36
N LEU A 19 -10.64 1.62 -24.10
CA LEU A 19 -9.31 1.79 -23.52
C LEU A 19 -9.10 3.18 -22.92
N HIS A 20 -9.62 4.22 -23.56
CA HIS A 20 -9.55 5.59 -23.04
C HIS A 20 -10.31 5.71 -21.72
N THR A 21 -11.57 5.28 -21.70
CA THR A 21 -12.42 5.33 -20.50
C THR A 21 -11.85 4.50 -19.35
N LEU A 22 -11.34 3.28 -19.63
CA LEU A 22 -10.69 2.45 -18.62
C LEU A 22 -9.42 3.09 -18.06
N ARG A 23 -8.62 3.77 -18.90
CA ARG A 23 -7.42 4.49 -18.45
C ARG A 23 -7.79 5.66 -17.53
N GLU A 24 -8.78 6.46 -17.91
CA GLU A 24 -9.25 7.58 -17.09
C GLU A 24 -9.81 7.11 -15.75
N ALA A 25 -10.67 6.09 -15.77
CA ALA A 25 -11.22 5.49 -14.55
C ALA A 25 -10.11 4.96 -13.63
N ASN A 26 -9.11 4.28 -14.18
CA ASN A 26 -7.96 3.80 -13.42
C ASN A 26 -7.11 4.93 -12.84
N GLN A 27 -6.88 6.01 -13.59
CA GLN A 27 -6.17 7.19 -13.08
C GLN A 27 -6.94 7.86 -11.95
N ALA A 28 -8.26 8.02 -12.08
CA ALA A 28 -9.12 8.57 -11.04
C ALA A 28 -9.11 7.68 -9.78
N LEU A 29 -9.24 6.36 -9.93
CA LEU A 29 -9.14 5.41 -8.83
C LEU A 29 -7.77 5.44 -8.15
N ALA A 30 -6.69 5.52 -8.92
CA ALA A 30 -5.34 5.62 -8.37
C ALA A 30 -5.15 6.92 -7.56
N LYS A 31 -5.63 8.06 -8.07
CA LYS A 31 -5.65 9.34 -7.35
C LYS A 31 -6.43 9.24 -6.04
N ARG A 32 -7.62 8.63 -6.05
CA ARG A 32 -8.46 8.41 -4.85
C ARG A 32 -7.79 7.50 -3.83
N ARG A 33 -7.22 6.38 -4.26
CA ARG A 33 -6.48 5.44 -3.39
C ARG A 33 -5.26 6.13 -2.75
N ARG A 34 -4.51 6.92 -3.51
CA ARG A 34 -3.40 7.73 -2.97
C ARG A 34 -3.89 8.73 -1.92
N ALA A 35 -4.98 9.45 -2.17
CA ALA A 35 -5.58 10.37 -1.20
C ALA A 35 -5.94 9.67 0.12
N LYS A 36 -6.65 8.54 0.04
CA LYS A 36 -7.04 7.76 1.21
C LYS A 36 -5.82 7.26 1.99
N ARG A 37 -4.78 6.80 1.28
CA ARG A 37 -3.53 6.34 1.91
C ARG A 37 -2.83 7.48 2.66
N SER A 38 -2.67 8.65 2.07
CA SER A 38 -2.04 9.80 2.73
C SER A 38 -2.83 10.22 3.98
N ARG A 39 -4.16 10.24 3.89
CA ARG A 39 -5.05 10.55 5.02
C ARG A 39 -4.85 9.58 6.20
N VAL A 40 -4.79 8.28 5.91
CA VAL A 40 -4.58 7.25 6.96
C VAL A 40 -3.17 7.34 7.54
N GLN A 41 -2.14 7.60 6.72
CA GLN A 41 -0.75 7.69 7.18
C GLN A 41 -0.49 8.91 8.07
N LEU A 42 -1.13 10.04 7.78
CA LEU A 42 -0.96 11.29 8.53
C LEU A 42 -1.98 11.46 9.66
N GLY A 43 -2.90 10.50 9.82
CA GLY A 43 -3.80 10.44 10.98
C GLY A 43 -4.91 11.50 11.04
N GLY A 44 -5.27 12.16 9.93
CA GLY A 44 -6.21 13.29 10.01
C GLY A 44 -6.81 13.76 8.68
N ALA A 45 -7.67 14.77 8.75
CA ALA A 45 -8.17 15.50 7.58
C ALA A 45 -7.08 16.44 7.06
N LEU A 46 -6.66 16.25 5.82
CA LEU A 46 -5.70 17.12 5.14
C LEU A 46 -6.43 18.13 4.27
N THR A 47 -5.87 19.33 4.19
CA THR A 47 -6.33 20.31 3.20
C THR A 47 -5.92 19.87 1.78
N ILE A 48 -6.61 20.40 0.77
CA ILE A 48 -6.33 20.08 -0.65
C ILE A 48 -4.90 20.47 -1.02
N LYS A 49 -4.42 21.64 -0.55
CA LYS A 49 -3.08 22.16 -0.83
C LYS A 49 -1.98 21.30 -0.22
N GLU A 50 -2.11 20.93 1.05
CA GLU A 50 -1.16 20.01 1.72
C GLU A 50 -1.13 18.64 1.02
N SER A 51 -2.31 18.14 0.64
CA SER A 51 -2.42 16.88 -0.10
C SER A 51 -1.74 16.92 -1.47
N GLN A 52 -1.75 18.07 -2.15
CA GLN A 52 -1.08 18.27 -3.44
C GLN A 52 0.44 18.34 -3.26
N ALA A 53 0.93 19.18 -2.34
CA ALA A 53 2.36 19.31 -2.06
C ALA A 53 3.02 17.96 -1.70
N LEU A 54 2.34 17.15 -0.87
CA LEU A 54 2.82 15.81 -0.50
C LEU A 54 2.86 14.84 -1.68
N ARG A 55 1.98 15.01 -2.67
CA ARG A 55 2.00 14.19 -3.90
C ARG A 55 3.16 14.59 -4.78
N ASP A 56 3.34 15.89 -4.99
CA ASP A 56 4.40 16.43 -5.84
C ASP A 56 5.77 16.04 -5.31
N GLU A 57 5.97 16.12 -3.99
CA GLU A 57 7.20 15.68 -3.33
C GLU A 57 7.47 14.18 -3.53
N LYS A 58 6.42 13.35 -3.43
CA LYS A 58 6.55 11.90 -3.62
C LYS A 58 6.77 11.51 -5.07
N ASP A 59 6.19 12.24 -6.02
CA ASP A 59 6.39 12.01 -7.45
C ASP A 59 7.77 12.51 -7.89
N LYS A 60 8.32 13.58 -7.30
CA LYS A 60 9.74 13.97 -7.45
C LYS A 60 10.69 12.89 -6.94
N GLY A 61 10.47 12.38 -5.73
CA GLY A 61 11.28 11.29 -5.18
C GLY A 61 11.21 9.99 -5.98
N LYS A 62 10.09 9.72 -6.66
CA LYS A 62 10.00 8.59 -7.62
C LYS A 62 10.83 8.82 -8.87
N ARG A 63 10.83 10.02 -9.44
CA ARG A 63 11.62 10.34 -10.64
C ARG A 63 13.11 10.15 -10.35
N LEU A 64 13.59 10.68 -9.23
CA LEU A 64 14.98 10.47 -8.75
C LEU A 64 15.30 8.98 -8.55
N ALA A 65 14.41 8.21 -7.92
CA ALA A 65 14.60 6.77 -7.73
C ALA A 65 14.54 5.94 -9.03
N THR A 66 13.93 6.46 -10.11
CA THR A 66 13.89 5.76 -11.41
C THR A 66 15.20 5.97 -12.18
N GLU A 67 15.89 7.08 -11.93
CA GLU A 67 17.19 7.41 -12.55
C GLU A 67 18.37 6.72 -11.86
N GLU A 68 18.24 6.37 -10.57
CA GLU A 68 19.31 5.69 -9.79
C GLU A 68 19.11 4.17 -9.63
N GLY A 69 18.04 3.59 -10.19
CA GLY A 69 17.51 2.30 -9.71
C GLY A 69 17.10 1.28 -10.77
N GLU A 70 17.98 0.92 -11.71
CA GLU A 70 17.73 -0.22 -12.61
C GLU A 70 17.89 -1.61 -11.94
N ASN A 71 18.19 -1.71 -10.64
CA ASN A 71 18.46 -3.01 -10.00
C ASN A 71 17.93 -3.21 -8.56
N GLY A 72 16.74 -2.69 -8.23
CA GLY A 72 16.20 -2.93 -6.90
C GLY A 72 14.71 -2.66 -6.76
N GLY A 73 13.88 -3.62 -7.16
CA GLY A 73 12.46 -3.60 -6.81
C GLY A 73 12.28 -3.53 -5.27
N PRO A 74 11.19 -2.93 -4.76
CA PRO A 74 11.00 -2.75 -3.33
C PRO A 74 10.71 -4.10 -2.66
N SER A 75 11.78 -4.81 -2.29
CA SER A 75 11.76 -5.95 -1.38
C SER A 75 11.51 -5.47 0.05
N LYS A 76 10.41 -4.73 0.27
CA LYS A 76 9.88 -4.45 1.61
C LYS A 76 9.10 -5.64 2.15
N ARG A 77 9.69 -6.83 2.09
CA ARG A 77 9.53 -7.75 3.20
C ARG A 77 10.55 -7.26 4.22
N LYS A 78 10.17 -6.25 5.02
CA LYS A 78 10.79 -6.06 6.35
C LYS A 78 10.92 -7.49 6.89
N ALA A 79 12.14 -7.97 7.13
CA ALA A 79 12.33 -9.19 7.88
C ALA A 79 11.43 -9.02 9.10
N MET A 80 10.32 -9.77 9.15
CA MET A 80 9.51 -9.85 10.35
C MET A 80 10.51 -10.41 11.35
N GLY A 81 10.99 -9.57 12.27
CA GLY A 81 11.86 -10.03 13.34
C GLY A 81 11.25 -11.28 13.95
N ASP A 82 12.10 -12.23 14.34
CA ASP A 82 11.66 -13.54 14.79
C ASP A 82 10.48 -13.41 15.74
N ARG A 83 9.43 -14.23 15.52
CA ARG A 83 8.24 -14.15 16.36
C ARG A 83 8.61 -14.64 17.76
N HIS A 84 8.63 -13.71 18.70
CA HIS A 84 8.84 -13.98 20.12
C HIS A 84 7.50 -14.27 20.81
N CYS A 85 7.52 -15.18 21.78
CA CYS A 85 6.36 -15.47 22.62
C CYS A 85 5.95 -14.22 23.41
N ARG A 86 4.66 -13.87 23.41
CA ARG A 86 4.17 -12.70 24.16
C ARG A 86 4.23 -12.86 25.68
N ASN A 87 4.24 -14.10 26.18
CA ASN A 87 4.33 -14.39 27.62
C ASN A 87 5.76 -14.25 28.15
N CYS A 88 6.75 -14.77 27.43
CA CYS A 88 8.12 -14.92 27.95
C CYS A 88 9.21 -14.31 27.06
N GLY A 89 8.85 -13.72 25.92
CA GLY A 89 9.78 -13.04 25.02
C GLY A 89 10.74 -13.94 24.25
N LYS A 90 10.71 -15.27 24.42
CA LYS A 90 11.60 -16.22 23.71
C LYS A 90 11.02 -16.63 22.34
N ALA A 91 11.88 -16.80 21.34
CA ALA A 91 11.48 -17.36 20.04
C ALA A 91 11.27 -18.89 20.11
N GLY A 92 10.64 -19.48 19.09
CA GLY A 92 10.45 -20.93 18.97
C GLY A 92 9.13 -21.48 19.52
N HIS A 93 8.31 -20.66 20.19
CA HIS A 93 6.97 -21.04 20.63
C HIS A 93 6.02 -19.84 20.71
N ASN A 94 4.71 -20.09 20.84
CA ASN A 94 3.68 -19.05 21.01
C ASN A 94 3.15 -19.04 22.44
N SER A 95 2.44 -18.00 22.86
CA SER A 95 1.83 -17.87 24.19
C SER A 95 0.96 -19.06 24.57
N ARG A 96 0.26 -19.69 23.60
CA ARG A 96 -0.58 -20.88 23.81
C ARG A 96 0.19 -22.13 24.21
N THR A 97 1.48 -22.21 23.88
CA THR A 97 2.36 -23.34 24.21
C THR A 97 3.49 -22.90 25.13
N CYS A 98 3.33 -21.74 25.78
CA CYS A 98 4.30 -21.22 26.71
C CYS A 98 4.19 -21.96 28.04
N GLY A 99 5.25 -22.65 28.45
CA GLY A 99 5.31 -23.34 29.74
C GLY A 99 5.55 -22.42 30.94
N VAL A 100 5.45 -21.10 30.77
CA VAL A 100 5.61 -20.12 31.85
C VAL A 100 4.24 -19.87 32.47
N VAL A 101 4.08 -20.25 33.73
CA VAL A 101 2.96 -19.82 34.57
C VAL A 101 3.21 -18.35 34.89
N ILE A 102 2.42 -17.46 34.30
CA ILE A 102 2.40 -16.05 34.74
C ILE A 102 1.57 -16.04 36.01
N GLU A 103 2.24 -16.02 37.16
CA GLU A 103 1.61 -15.59 38.40
C GLU A 103 1.34 -14.10 38.26
N LEU A 104 0.08 -13.75 38.01
CA LEU A 104 -0.39 -12.37 38.12
C LEU A 104 -0.28 -11.99 39.60
N GLY A 105 0.80 -11.29 39.96
CA GLY A 105 1.00 -10.74 41.29
C GLY A 105 -0.16 -9.84 41.67
N SER A 106 -1.10 -10.38 42.45
CA SER A 106 -2.08 -9.62 43.21
C SER A 106 -1.50 -9.33 44.60
N GLU A 107 -0.56 -8.40 44.68
CA GLU A 107 -0.28 -7.68 45.92
C GLU A 107 -0.87 -6.28 45.72
N LEU A 108 -2.17 -6.19 46.02
CA LEU A 108 -2.82 -4.90 46.23
C LEU A 108 -2.39 -4.42 47.62
N ASP A 109 -1.68 -3.30 47.63
CA ASP A 109 -1.39 -2.50 48.81
C ASP A 109 -2.68 -2.27 49.61
N SER A 110 -2.64 -2.50 50.93
CA SER A 110 -3.58 -1.92 51.89
C SER A 110 -2.89 -1.77 53.24
N ASP A 111 -2.87 -0.52 53.71
CA ASP A 111 -2.37 -0.02 55.00
C ASP A 111 -3.05 -0.66 56.23
#